data_AF-A0A353REP5-F1
#
_entry.id   AF-A0A353REP5-F1
#
_cell.length_a   1.000
_cell.length_b   1.000
_cell.length_c   1.000
_cell.angle_alpha   90.00
_cell.angle_beta   90.00
_cell.angle_gamma   90.00
#
_symmetry.space_group_name_H-M   'P 1'
#
loop_
_entity.id
_entity.type
_entity.pdbx_description
1 polymer ?
#
loop_
_entity_poly.entity_id
_entity_poly.type
_entity_poly.pdbx_seq_one_letter_code
_entity_poly.pdbx_strand_id
1 'polypeptide(L)' 'VRVSAAQAARFLNGGALDLCRTPLRGQAPPEGARYRVCSPEGAFLGLGEARDGKLRVLRLFWGNESAALGENNG' A
#
# COMPACT_ATOMS: atom_id res chain seq x y z
N VAL A 1 -0.32 5.06 -4.65
CA VAL A 1 0.75 5.51 -3.72
C VAL A 1 1.80 4.42 -3.68
N ARG A 2 2.95 4.65 -4.33
CA ARG A 2 4.10 3.73 -4.33
C ARG A 2 4.95 4.03 -3.10
N VAL A 3 5.11 3.08 -2.19
CA VAL A 3 5.78 3.30 -0.90
C VAL A 3 7.16 2.64 -0.88
N SER A 4 8.03 3.01 0.07
CA SER A 4 9.32 2.32 0.25
C SER A 4 9.15 0.90 0.83
N ALA A 5 10.20 0.08 0.78
CA ALA A 5 10.13 -1.29 1.31
C ALA A 5 9.77 -1.33 2.80
N ALA A 6 10.35 -0.45 3.61
CA ALA A 6 10.03 -0.33 5.03
C ALA A 6 8.57 0.09 5.27
N GLN A 7 8.04 0.97 4.43
CA GLN A 7 6.63 1.39 4.50
C GLN A 7 5.69 0.29 4.03
N ALA A 8 6.06 -0.47 2.99
CA ALA A 8 5.32 -1.63 2.55
C ALA A 8 5.20 -2.67 3.67
N ALA A 9 6.31 -3.03 4.32
CA ALA A 9 6.32 -3.93 5.48
C ALA A 9 5.43 -3.42 6.62
N ARG A 10 5.56 -2.13 6.96
CA ARG A 10 4.71 -1.49 7.98
C ARG A 10 3.23 -1.57 7.62
N PHE A 11 2.86 -1.26 6.38
CA PHE A 11 1.48 -1.29 5.90
C PHE A 11 0.90 -2.70 5.91
N LEU A 12 1.67 -3.69 5.44
CA LEU A 12 1.28 -5.10 5.45
C LEU A 12 1.11 -5.67 6.86
N ASN A 13 1.80 -5.10 7.85
CA ASN A 13 1.63 -5.40 9.27
C ASN A 13 0.44 -4.64 9.91
N GLY A 14 -0.40 -3.96 9.12
CA GLY A 14 -1.54 -3.18 9.61
C GLY A 14 -1.17 -1.76 10.08
N GLY A 15 0.10 -1.36 9.96
CA GLY A 15 0.60 -0.08 10.44
C GLY A 15 0.25 1.08 9.50
N ALA A 16 -0.34 2.14 10.04
CA ALA A 16 -0.56 3.39 9.31
C ALA A 16 0.78 4.06 8.91
N LEU A 17 0.77 4.76 7.78
CA LEU A 17 1.90 5.53 7.26
C LEU A 17 1.67 7.03 7.48
N ASP A 18 2.70 7.76 7.87
CA ASP A 18 2.63 9.22 7.95
C ASP A 18 2.56 9.82 6.53
N LEU A 19 1.56 10.66 6.25
CA LEU A 19 1.37 11.23 4.90
C LEU A 19 2.58 12.05 4.45
N CYS A 20 3.25 12.77 5.36
CA CYS A 20 4.45 13.56 5.08
C CYS A 20 5.65 12.69 4.72
N ARG A 21 5.60 11.37 4.98
CA ARG A 21 6.63 10.40 4.57
C ARG A 21 6.22 9.61 3.34
N THR A 22 5.04 9.84 2.77
CA THR A 22 4.61 9.19 1.53
C THR A 22 4.74 10.14 0.34
N PRO A 23 4.59 9.65 -0.90
CA PRO A 23 4.45 10.53 -2.07
C PRO A 23 3.29 11.53 -2.01
N LEU A 24 2.34 11.36 -1.08
CA LEU A 24 1.23 12.30 -0.85
C LEU A 24 1.66 13.56 -0.07
N ARG A 25 2.92 13.68 0.34
CA ARG A 25 3.46 14.85 1.03
C ARG A 25 3.12 16.13 0.26
N GLY A 26 2.54 17.11 0.96
CA GLY A 26 2.18 18.42 0.39
C GLY A 26 0.89 18.43 -0.44
N GLN A 27 0.23 17.28 -0.65
CA GLN A 27 -1.00 17.21 -1.44
C GLN A 27 -2.27 17.47 -0.60
N ALA A 28 -2.15 17.58 0.73
CA ALA A 28 -3.27 17.78 1.67
C ALA A 28 -4.51 16.94 1.30
N PRO A 29 -4.38 15.60 1.21
CA PRO A 29 -5.47 14.75 0.78
C PRO A 29 -6.70 14.91 1.68
N PRO A 30 -7.92 14.99 1.12
CA PRO A 30 -9.13 15.13 1.91
C PRO A 30 -9.29 13.99 2.92
N GLU A 31 -9.89 14.30 4.06
CA GLU A 31 -10.23 13.29 5.07
C GLU A 31 -11.15 12.22 4.47
N GLY A 32 -10.82 10.95 4.66
CA GLY A 32 -11.54 9.81 4.09
C GLY A 32 -11.15 9.47 2.64
N ALA A 33 -10.24 10.22 2.00
CA ALA A 33 -9.79 9.90 0.65
C ALA A 33 -9.08 8.54 0.61
N ARG A 34 -9.42 7.72 -0.40
CA ARG A 34 -8.90 6.35 -0.53
C ARG A 34 -7.84 6.26 -1.61
N TYR A 35 -6.79 5.50 -1.31
CA TYR A 35 -5.64 5.32 -2.18
C TYR A 35 -5.27 3.85 -2.34
N ARG A 36 -4.91 3.46 -3.56
CA ARG A 36 -4.18 2.21 -3.80
C ARG A 36 -2.76 2.36 -3.26
N VAL A 37 -2.34 1.43 -2.41
CA VAL A 37 -0.98 1.35 -1.89
C VAL A 37 -0.24 0.24 -2.63
N CYS A 38 0.93 0.56 -3.17
CA CYS A 38 1.75 -0.35 -3.94
C CYS A 38 3.17 -0.41 -3.38
N SER A 39 3.83 -1.56 -3.52
CA SER A 39 5.24 -1.77 -3.16
C SER A 39 6.18 -0.87 -3.97
N PRO A 40 7.47 -0.77 -3.60
CA PRO A 40 8.46 -0.07 -4.42
C PRO A 40 8.60 -0.63 -5.82
N GLU A 41 8.18 -1.85 -6.09
CA GLU A 41 8.20 -2.52 -7.40
C GLU A 41 6.90 -2.30 -8.18
N GLY A 42 5.86 -1.77 -7.50
CA GLY A 42 4.55 -1.49 -8.09
C GLY A 42 3.47 -2.53 -7.77
N ALA A 43 3.82 -3.60 -7.05
CA ALA A 43 2.86 -4.63 -6.66
C ALA A 43 1.76 -4.04 -5.76
N PHE A 44 0.49 -4.37 -6.03
CA PHE A 44 -0.62 -3.86 -5.23
C PHE A 44 -0.65 -4.55 -3.86
N LEU A 45 -0.57 -3.75 -2.78
CA LEU A 45 -0.56 -4.24 -1.40
C LEU A 45 -1.93 -4.11 -0.73
N GLY A 46 -2.68 -3.08 -1.11
CA GLY A 46 -4.03 -2.86 -0.61
C GLY A 46 -4.51 -1.43 -0.69
N LEU A 47 -5.59 -1.14 0.04
CA LEU A 47 -6.22 0.17 0.11
C LEU A 47 -5.88 0.87 1.42
N GLY A 48 -5.48 2.13 1.31
CA GLY A 48 -5.30 3.03 2.44
C GLY A 48 -6.29 4.19 2.42
N GLU A 49 -6.65 4.69 3.58
CA GLU A 49 -7.52 5.86 3.77
C GLU A 49 -6.75 6.98 4.45
N ALA A 50 -6.81 8.19 3.89
CA ALA A 50 -6.24 9.39 4.50
C ALA A 50 -7.10 9.81 5.70
N ARG A 51 -6.51 9.78 6.90
CA ARG A 51 -7.18 10.11 8.15
C ARG A 51 -6.19 10.62 9.19
N ASP A 52 -6.47 11.77 9.80
CA ASP A 52 -5.61 12.37 10.86
C ASP A 52 -4.13 12.50 10.45
N GLY A 53 -3.86 12.99 9.23
CA GLY A 53 -2.48 13.14 8.72
C GLY A 53 -1.77 11.82 8.39
N LYS A 54 -2.47 10.69 8.42
CA LYS A 54 -1.92 9.36 8.15
C LYS A 54 -2.67 8.67 7.01
N LEU A 55 -1.99 7.79 6.31
CA LEU A 55 -2.60 6.79 5.43
C LEU A 55 -2.81 5.52 6.25
N ARG A 56 -4.03 5.31 6.74
CA ARG A 56 -4.42 4.12 7.53
C ARG A 56 -4.77 2.96 6.62
N VAL A 57 -4.54 1.74 7.09
CA VAL A 57 -4.92 0.53 6.34
C VAL A 57 -6.45 0.42 6.33
N LEU A 58 -7.04 0.38 5.14
CA LEU A 58 -8.47 0.11 4.96
C LEU A 58 -8.71 -1.37 4.61
N ARG A 59 -7.87 -1.93 3.74
CA ARG A 59 -7.92 -3.36 3.35
C ARG A 59 -6.58 -3.80 2.80
N LEU A 60 -6.07 -4.94 3.26
CA LEU A 60 -4.89 -5.58 2.68
C LEU A 60 -5.31 -6.61 1.65
N PHE A 61 -4.49 -6.75 0.62
CA PHE A 61 -4.60 -7.80 -0.38
C PHE A 61 -3.25 -8.49 -0.40
N TRP A 62 -3.12 -9.54 0.41
CA TRP A 62 -1.95 -10.40 0.34
C TRP A 62 -2.04 -11.18 -0.96
N GLY A 63 -1.02 -11.03 -1.80
CA GLY A 63 -0.87 -11.85 -2.99
C GLY A 63 -0.63 -13.29 -2.58
N ASN A 64 -1.67 -14.12 -2.60
CA ASN A 64 -1.47 -15.51 -2.99
C ASN A 64 -1.28 -15.53 -4.52
N GLU A 65 -0.17 -14.97 -4.98
CA GLU A 65 0.23 -15.00 -6.39
C GLU A 65 1.50 -15.86 -6.50
N SER A 66 1.38 -17.10 -6.05
CA SER A 66 2.16 -18.23 -6.58
C SER A 66 1.32 -19.13 -7.49
N ALA A 67 0.04 -18.81 -7.73
CA ALA A 67 -0.83 -19.58 -8.62
C ALA A 67 -0.72 -19.19 -10.11
N ALA A 68 0.25 -18.34 -10.49
CA ALA A 68 0.42 -17.86 -11.87
C ALA A 68 1.85 -18.05 -12.43
N LEU A 69 2.70 -18.84 -11.77
CA LEU A 69 3.76 -19.52 -12.49
C LEU A 69 3.16 -20.84 -12.97
N GLY A 70 2.63 -20.80 -14.20
CA GLY A 70 2.30 -22.01 -14.93
C GLY A 70 3.53 -22.89 -14.97
N GLU A 71 3.47 -23.98 -14.23
CA GLU A 71 4.29 -25.16 -14.44
C GLU A 71 4.07 -25.60 -15.88
N ASN A 72 4.97 -25.19 -16.79
CA ASN A 72 5.06 -25.81 -18.10
C ASN A 72 6.17 -26.87 -18.04
N ASN A 73 5.82 -28.00 -17.44
CA ASN A 73 6.51 -29.26 -17.65
C ASN A 73 5.84 -29.96 -18.83
N GLY A 74 6.44 -29.84 -20.02
CA GLY A 74 6.06 -30.51 -21.25
C GLY A 74 7.21 -30.47 -22.24
#